data_AF-A0A2N2Y304-F1
#
_entry.id   AF-A0A2N2Y304-F1
#
_cell.length_a   1.000
_cell.length_b   1.000
_cell.length_c   1.000
_cell.angle_alpha   90.00
_cell.angle_beta   90.00
_cell.angle_gamma   90.00
#
_symmetry.space_group_name_H-M   'P 1'
#
loop_
_entity.id
_entity.type
_entity.pdbx_description
1 polymer ?
#
loop_
_entity_poly.entity_id
_entity_poly.type
_entity_poly.pdbx_seq_one_letter_code
_entity_poly.pdbx_strand_id
1 'polypeptide(L)'
;MKNLLFLLVLIGSISAGYSQNTYVAPSKHYFAVSLQASPEDLITFAIISLNEAGDRQVTYLSRRSFIRQMIGLEYSMANPEETNLLKDAGIDGPEVFDNLWKLRYSENPYKSESISEGWSRNRYSPSPEQLTMLNAFGISKLSDFSYGNNLIELFKAMNSDQWVAEYFGK
;
A
#
# COMPACT_ATOMS: atom_id res chain seq x y z
N MET A 1 15.91 51.41 65.33
CA MET A 1 15.24 52.09 64.20
C MET A 1 16.11 52.01 62.95
N LYS A 2 15.75 51.12 62.01
CA LYS A 2 15.68 51.33 60.55
C LYS A 2 15.57 49.95 59.89
N ASN A 3 14.35 49.67 59.44
CA ASN A 3 14.03 48.56 58.56
C ASN A 3 14.68 48.82 57.19
N LEU A 4 15.25 47.79 56.56
CA LEU A 4 15.35 47.75 55.12
C LEU A 4 15.12 46.31 54.63
N LEU A 5 13.99 46.16 53.95
CA LEU A 5 13.55 45.02 53.15
C LEU A 5 14.37 45.00 51.84
N PHE A 6 14.66 43.83 51.26
CA PHE A 6 14.18 43.44 49.91
C PHE A 6 14.88 42.18 49.34
N LEU A 7 14.02 41.25 48.91
CA LEU A 7 14.09 40.33 47.77
C LEU A 7 15.39 39.57 47.47
N LEU A 8 15.36 38.26 47.73
CA LEU A 8 16.13 37.27 46.98
C LEU A 8 15.24 36.73 45.85
N VAL A 9 15.64 37.06 44.62
CA VAL A 9 15.01 36.63 43.37
C VAL A 9 15.21 35.12 43.21
N LEU A 10 14.11 34.36 43.14
CA LEU A 10 14.14 32.98 42.65
C LEU A 10 14.44 33.03 41.14
N ILE A 11 15.66 32.63 40.77
CA ILE A 11 15.97 32.32 39.37
C ILE A 11 15.36 30.93 39.11
N GLY A 12 14.12 30.93 38.63
CA GLY A 12 13.55 29.74 38.02
C GLY A 12 14.32 29.44 36.74
N SER A 13 15.10 28.36 36.74
CA SER A 13 15.69 27.81 35.53
C SER A 13 14.57 27.39 34.59
N ILE A 14 14.26 28.23 33.60
CA ILE A 14 13.46 27.84 32.44
C ILE A 14 14.33 26.85 31.67
N SER A 15 14.14 25.55 31.90
CA SER A 15 14.60 24.54 30.98
C SER A 15 13.78 24.69 29.70
N ALA A 16 14.30 25.48 28.76
CA ALA A 16 13.89 25.39 27.37
C ALA A 16 14.09 23.93 26.95
N GLY A 17 12.99 23.19 26.84
CA GLY A 17 12.99 21.87 26.23
C GLY A 17 13.47 22.04 24.80
N TYR A 18 14.75 21.78 24.58
CA TYR A 18 15.27 21.58 23.23
C TYR A 18 14.48 20.42 22.64
N SER A 19 13.61 20.74 21.68
CA SER A 19 13.05 19.74 20.78
C SER A 19 14.23 19.06 20.12
N GLN A 20 14.48 17.81 20.49
CA GLN A 20 15.45 16.97 19.84
C GLN A 20 15.01 16.85 18.39
N ASN A 21 15.78 17.44 17.49
CA ASN A 21 15.63 17.27 16.06
C ASN A 21 15.96 15.80 15.78
N THR A 22 14.95 14.92 15.89
CA THR A 22 15.12 13.51 15.57
C THR A 22 15.35 13.44 14.08
N TYR A 23 16.61 13.23 13.70
CA TYR A 23 16.97 12.82 12.36
C TYR A 23 16.18 11.53 12.06
N VAL A 24 15.08 11.65 11.33
CA VAL A 24 14.37 10.49 10.82
C VAL A 24 15.19 10.00 9.63
N ALA A 25 15.94 8.93 9.85
CA ALA A 25 16.70 8.28 8.80
C ALA A 25 15.81 7.96 7.59
N PRO A 26 16.34 7.99 6.35
CA PRO A 26 15.54 7.92 5.13
C PRO A 26 14.72 6.62 5.09
N SER A 27 13.40 6.76 5.09
CA SER A 27 12.49 5.64 4.95
C SER A 27 12.53 5.10 3.52
N LYS A 28 12.54 3.78 3.36
CA LYS A 28 12.27 3.16 2.06
C LYS A 28 10.76 3.18 1.83
N HIS A 29 10.34 3.56 0.63
CA HIS A 29 8.92 3.72 0.28
C HIS A 29 8.55 2.78 -0.85
N TYR A 30 7.42 2.10 -0.71
CA TYR A 30 6.95 1.11 -1.68
C TYR A 30 5.47 1.29 -1.95
N PHE A 31 5.08 1.25 -3.23
CA PHE A 31 3.67 1.01 -3.57
C PHE A 31 3.22 -0.33 -3.03
N ALA A 32 1.98 -0.38 -2.56
CA ALA A 32 1.40 -1.54 -1.93
C ALA A 32 -0.10 -1.67 -2.24
N VAL A 33 -0.57 -2.90 -2.41
CA VAL A 33 -2.00 -3.23 -2.45
C VAL A 33 -2.33 -4.37 -1.52
N SER A 34 -3.53 -4.30 -0.96
CA SER A 34 -4.13 -5.35 -0.15
C SER A 34 -5.48 -5.73 -0.73
N LEU A 35 -5.79 -7.03 -0.74
CA LEU A 35 -7.09 -7.54 -1.24
C LEU A 35 -8.25 -7.21 -0.30
N GLN A 36 -7.96 -6.70 0.90
CA GLN A 36 -8.96 -6.11 1.78
C GLN A 36 -9.60 -4.89 1.10
N ALA A 37 -10.93 -4.84 1.09
CA ALA A 37 -11.65 -3.71 0.54
C ALA A 37 -11.47 -2.48 1.44
N SER A 38 -11.36 -1.32 0.81
CA SER A 38 -11.43 -0.03 1.46
C SER A 38 -12.86 0.52 1.37
N PRO A 39 -13.20 1.61 2.08
CA PRO A 39 -14.49 2.25 1.92
C PRO A 39 -14.79 2.74 0.49
N GLU A 40 -13.75 3.01 -0.31
CA GLU A 40 -13.90 3.59 -1.67
C GLU A 40 -13.65 2.61 -2.82
N ASP A 41 -13.04 1.45 -2.57
CA ASP A 41 -12.67 0.49 -3.62
C ASP A 41 -12.66 -0.95 -3.06
N LEU A 42 -12.82 -1.94 -3.94
CA LEU A 42 -12.74 -3.38 -3.62
C LEU A 42 -11.34 -3.82 -3.16
N ILE A 43 -10.35 -2.97 -3.40
CA ILE A 43 -8.93 -3.16 -3.10
C ILE A 43 -8.43 -1.96 -2.29
N THR A 44 -7.49 -2.18 -1.39
CA THR A 44 -6.82 -1.11 -0.65
C THR A 44 -5.51 -0.76 -1.32
N PHE A 45 -5.33 0.51 -1.67
CA PHE A 45 -4.10 1.06 -2.26
C PHE A 45 -3.33 1.86 -1.21
N ALA A 46 -2.01 1.72 -1.15
CA ALA A 46 -1.19 2.41 -0.17
C ALA A 46 0.27 2.61 -0.60
N ILE A 47 0.99 3.44 0.15
CA ILE A 47 2.44 3.45 0.25
C ILE A 47 2.83 2.87 1.61
N ILE A 48 3.77 1.92 1.60
CA ILE A 48 4.44 1.42 2.79
C ILE A 48 5.77 2.14 2.93
N SER A 49 5.98 2.78 4.09
CA SER A 49 7.25 3.38 4.47
C SER A 49 7.90 2.52 5.55
N LEU A 50 9.15 2.13 5.36
CA LEU A 50 9.95 1.36 6.33
C LEU A 50 11.10 2.23 6.83
N ASN A 51 11.22 2.42 8.14
CA ASN A 51 12.40 3.08 8.73
C ASN A 51 13.58 2.08 8.84
N GLU A 52 14.74 2.55 9.33
CA GLU A 52 15.93 1.69 9.51
C GLU A 52 15.72 0.54 10.51
N ALA A 53 14.86 0.72 11.50
CA ALA A 53 14.49 -0.32 12.46
C ALA A 53 13.51 -1.36 11.86
N GLY A 54 12.98 -1.11 10.66
CA GLY A 54 11.97 -1.94 10.02
C GLY A 54 10.53 -1.63 10.45
N ASP A 55 10.31 -0.57 11.23
CA ASP A 55 8.97 -0.14 11.59
C ASP A 55 8.22 0.32 10.36
N ARG A 56 6.97 -0.13 10.29
CA ARG A 56 6.10 0.05 9.14
C ARG A 56 5.09 1.16 9.38
N GLN A 57 5.09 2.16 8.49
CA GLN A 57 4.01 3.12 8.34
C GLN A 57 3.25 2.87 7.04
N VAL A 58 1.92 3.04 7.06
CA VAL A 58 1.04 2.86 5.89
C VAL A 58 0.33 4.17 5.59
N THR A 59 0.49 4.67 4.37
CA THR A 59 -0.23 5.83 3.84
C THR A 59 -1.22 5.35 2.79
N TYR A 60 -2.52 5.39 3.11
CA TYR A 60 -3.57 4.97 2.19
C TYR A 60 -3.78 5.99 1.07
N LEU A 61 -4.05 5.50 -0.14
CA LEU A 61 -4.28 6.30 -1.34
C LEU A 61 -5.62 5.92 -1.98
N SER A 62 -6.22 6.88 -2.68
CA SER A 62 -7.26 6.55 -3.66
C SER A 62 -6.62 5.79 -4.84
N ARG A 63 -7.39 4.92 -5.49
CA ARG A 63 -6.98 4.24 -6.73
C ARG A 63 -6.39 5.22 -7.74
N ARG A 64 -7.05 6.35 -7.98
CA ARG A 64 -6.61 7.37 -8.93
C ARG A 64 -5.23 7.93 -8.59
N SER A 65 -5.01 8.32 -7.33
CA SER A 65 -3.71 8.87 -6.89
C SER A 65 -2.63 7.80 -6.95
N PHE A 66 -2.92 6.57 -6.51
CA PHE A 66 -2.00 5.44 -6.61
C PHE A 66 -1.53 5.20 -8.05
N ILE A 67 -2.46 5.10 -9.00
CA ILE A 67 -2.15 4.87 -10.41
C ILE A 67 -1.29 6.01 -10.96
N ARG A 68 -1.73 7.26 -10.77
CA ARG A 68 -1.00 8.44 -11.26
C ARG A 68 0.42 8.51 -10.71
N GLN A 69 0.61 8.21 -9.42
CA GLN A 69 1.92 8.16 -8.80
C GLN A 69 2.79 7.04 -9.36
N MET A 70 2.22 5.85 -9.57
CA MET A 70 2.97 4.69 -10.07
C MET A 70 3.40 4.85 -11.54
N ILE A 71 2.64 5.60 -12.34
CA ILE A 71 2.97 5.85 -13.76
C ILE A 71 3.69 7.19 -14.00
N GLY A 72 4.05 7.92 -12.94
CA GLY A 72 4.84 9.15 -13.05
C GLY A 72 4.05 10.42 -13.42
N LEU A 73 2.73 10.44 -13.24
CA LEU A 73 1.87 11.62 -13.46
C LEU A 73 1.60 12.44 -12.19
N GLU A 74 2.15 12.00 -11.06
CA GLU A 74 2.04 12.65 -9.76
C GLU A 74 3.26 12.24 -8.92
N TYR A 75 3.88 13.20 -8.23
CA TYR A 75 5.02 12.92 -7.36
C TYR A 75 4.66 11.89 -6.28
N SER A 76 5.61 11.00 -6.00
CA SER A 76 5.49 10.03 -4.91
C SER A 76 6.83 9.75 -4.27
N MET A 77 6.86 9.58 -2.95
CA MET A 77 8.05 9.11 -2.26
C MET A 77 8.44 7.68 -2.70
N ALA A 78 7.50 6.89 -3.22
CA ALA A 78 7.73 5.56 -3.77
C ALA A 78 8.08 5.56 -5.28
N ASN A 79 8.01 6.73 -5.94
CA ASN A 79 8.42 6.95 -7.33
C ASN A 79 9.03 8.36 -7.49
N PRO A 80 10.17 8.65 -6.83
CA PRO A 80 10.71 10.00 -6.78
C PRO A 80 11.20 10.50 -8.14
N GLU A 81 11.55 9.60 -9.06
CA GLU A 81 11.99 9.91 -10.42
C GLU A 81 10.81 10.13 -11.39
N GLU A 82 9.57 9.95 -10.92
CA GLU A 82 8.34 10.14 -11.69
C GLU A 82 8.35 9.36 -13.03
N THR A 83 8.91 8.15 -13.04
CA THR A 83 8.93 7.28 -14.23
C THR A 83 7.66 6.42 -14.30
N ASN A 84 7.42 5.81 -15.46
CA ASN A 84 6.31 4.89 -15.62
C ASN A 84 6.72 3.47 -15.21
N LEU A 85 6.53 3.15 -13.93
CA LEU A 85 6.96 1.87 -13.35
C LEU A 85 6.26 0.65 -13.96
N LEU A 86 5.03 0.81 -14.48
CA LEU A 86 4.34 -0.28 -15.18
C LEU A 86 5.02 -0.58 -16.51
N LYS A 87 5.28 0.46 -17.30
CA LYS A 87 5.98 0.33 -18.58
C LYS A 87 7.38 -0.25 -18.39
N ASP A 88 8.12 0.22 -17.38
CA ASP A 88 9.46 -0.28 -17.06
C ASP A 88 9.43 -1.77 -16.65
N ALA A 89 8.33 -2.24 -16.07
CA ALA A 89 8.09 -3.64 -15.73
C ALA A 89 7.53 -4.49 -16.88
N GLY A 90 7.26 -3.92 -18.06
CA GLY A 90 6.64 -4.61 -19.19
C GLY A 90 5.14 -4.88 -19.02
N ILE A 91 4.45 -4.05 -18.24
CA ILE A 91 2.99 -4.10 -18.03
C ILE A 91 2.34 -3.09 -18.98
N ASP A 92 1.47 -3.57 -19.87
CA ASP A 92 0.94 -2.80 -21.00
C ASP A 92 0.16 -1.53 -20.60
N GLY A 93 -0.50 -1.54 -19.45
CA GLY A 93 -1.28 -0.39 -19.00
C GLY A 93 -1.95 -0.54 -17.63
N PRO A 94 -2.73 0.47 -17.20
CA PRO A 94 -3.38 0.49 -15.89
C PRO A 94 -4.53 -0.52 -15.74
N GLU A 95 -4.89 -1.25 -16.79
CA GLU A 95 -5.98 -2.24 -16.78
C GLU A 95 -5.71 -3.38 -15.78
N VAL A 96 -4.44 -3.63 -15.41
CA VAL A 96 -4.10 -4.60 -14.36
C VAL A 96 -4.80 -4.28 -13.03
N PHE A 97 -4.99 -2.99 -12.71
CA PHE A 97 -5.70 -2.58 -11.50
C PHE A 97 -7.19 -2.97 -11.57
N ASP A 98 -7.79 -2.95 -12.77
CA ASP A 98 -9.22 -3.28 -12.97
C ASP A 98 -9.49 -4.76 -12.75
N ASN A 99 -8.45 -5.59 -12.79
CA ASN A 99 -8.54 -7.02 -12.56
C ASN A 99 -8.20 -7.43 -11.11
N LEU A 100 -7.67 -6.55 -10.26
CA LEU A 100 -7.27 -6.93 -8.89
C LEU A 100 -8.40 -7.53 -8.06
N TRP A 101 -9.64 -7.02 -8.22
CA TRP A 101 -10.80 -7.55 -7.51
C TRP A 101 -11.07 -9.02 -7.85
N LYS A 102 -10.70 -9.48 -9.06
CA LYS A 102 -10.93 -10.85 -9.52
C LYS A 102 -10.15 -11.88 -8.70
N LEU A 103 -9.04 -11.48 -8.06
CA LEU A 103 -8.32 -12.35 -7.13
C LEU A 103 -9.19 -12.69 -5.90
N ARG A 104 -10.05 -11.77 -5.47
CA ARG A 104 -10.85 -11.92 -4.25
C ARG A 104 -12.25 -12.48 -4.48
N TYR A 105 -12.90 -12.12 -5.57
CA TYR A 105 -14.31 -12.46 -5.80
C TYR A 105 -14.46 -13.39 -7.00
N SER A 106 -15.40 -14.34 -6.94
CA SER A 106 -15.76 -15.20 -8.08
C SER A 106 -16.69 -14.50 -9.07
N GLU A 107 -17.36 -13.45 -8.63
CA GLU A 107 -18.31 -12.64 -9.40
C GLU A 107 -18.08 -11.17 -9.03
N ASN A 108 -18.36 -10.25 -9.95
CA ASN A 108 -18.29 -8.83 -9.64
C ASN A 108 -19.21 -8.51 -8.44
N PRO A 109 -18.68 -8.00 -7.32
CA PRO A 109 -19.48 -7.75 -6.13
C PRO A 109 -20.44 -6.55 -6.29
N TYR A 110 -20.24 -5.72 -7.32
CA TYR A 110 -21.20 -4.70 -7.71
C TYR A 110 -22.26 -5.30 -8.61
N LYS A 111 -23.54 -5.00 -8.31
CA LYS A 111 -24.68 -5.36 -9.16
C LYS A 111 -24.68 -4.51 -10.43
N SER A 112 -23.82 -4.82 -11.39
CA SER A 112 -23.90 -4.28 -12.75
C SER A 112 -24.75 -5.20 -13.64
N GLU A 113 -25.33 -4.67 -14.70
CA GLU A 113 -26.20 -5.41 -15.63
C GLU A 113 -25.49 -6.57 -16.35
N SER A 114 -24.15 -6.61 -16.33
CA SER A 114 -23.34 -7.73 -16.78
C SER A 114 -22.69 -8.45 -15.59
N ILE A 115 -22.97 -9.75 -15.43
CA ILE A 115 -22.21 -10.61 -14.53
C ILE A 115 -20.81 -10.76 -15.12
N SER A 116 -19.84 -9.99 -14.62
CA SER A 116 -18.42 -10.25 -14.92
C SER A 116 -17.92 -11.32 -13.97
N GLU A 117 -17.30 -12.34 -14.54
CA GLU A 117 -16.64 -13.41 -13.79
C GLU A 117 -15.34 -12.89 -13.16
N GLY A 118 -15.12 -13.30 -11.91
CA GLY A 118 -13.84 -13.14 -11.23
C GLY A 118 -13.09 -14.46 -11.16
N TRP A 119 -11.82 -14.40 -10.75
CA TRP A 119 -10.93 -15.56 -10.77
C TRP A 119 -10.94 -16.36 -9.47
N SER A 120 -11.55 -15.81 -8.42
CA SER A 120 -11.65 -16.49 -7.14
C SER A 120 -12.59 -17.69 -7.22
N ARG A 121 -12.27 -18.77 -6.50
CA ARG A 121 -13.13 -19.96 -6.41
C ARG A 121 -14.31 -19.77 -5.46
N ASN A 122 -14.19 -18.90 -4.47
CA ASN A 122 -15.29 -18.57 -3.58
C ASN A 122 -15.82 -17.17 -3.84
N ARG A 123 -17.04 -16.94 -3.36
CA ARG A 123 -17.78 -15.69 -3.61
C ARG A 123 -17.07 -14.44 -3.12
N TYR A 124 -16.43 -14.50 -1.95
CA TYR A 124 -15.90 -13.32 -1.25
C TYR A 124 -14.42 -13.41 -0.87
N SER A 125 -13.78 -14.53 -1.20
CA SER A 125 -12.37 -14.78 -0.86
C SER A 125 -11.76 -15.87 -1.76
N PRO A 126 -10.43 -15.86 -1.96
CA PRO A 126 -9.73 -16.98 -2.56
C PRO A 126 -9.91 -18.27 -1.76
N SER A 127 -9.77 -19.43 -2.41
CA SER A 127 -9.63 -20.70 -1.71
C SER A 127 -8.27 -20.80 -0.98
N PRO A 128 -8.07 -21.76 -0.06
CA PRO A 128 -6.78 -21.99 0.57
C PRO A 128 -5.63 -22.23 -0.43
N GLU A 129 -5.92 -22.93 -1.55
CA GLU A 129 -4.94 -23.17 -2.62
C GLU A 129 -4.61 -21.86 -3.35
N GLN A 130 -5.62 -21.04 -3.65
CA GLN A 130 -5.42 -19.73 -4.26
C GLN A 130 -4.64 -18.78 -3.34
N LEU A 131 -4.87 -18.81 -2.02
CA LEU A 131 -4.03 -18.09 -1.05
C LEU A 131 -2.58 -18.62 -1.05
N THR A 132 -2.40 -19.93 -1.22
CA THR A 132 -1.05 -20.51 -1.32
C THR A 132 -0.30 -19.98 -2.54
N MET A 133 -0.99 -19.79 -3.68
CA MET A 133 -0.40 -19.12 -4.85
C MET A 133 -0.08 -17.65 -4.57
N LEU A 134 -0.96 -16.94 -3.87
CA LEU A 134 -0.78 -15.53 -3.51
C LEU A 134 0.34 -15.29 -2.48
N ASN A 135 0.72 -16.31 -1.69
CA ASN A 135 1.87 -16.23 -0.78
C ASN A 135 3.17 -15.85 -1.50
N ALA A 136 3.34 -16.27 -2.76
CA ALA A 136 4.51 -15.92 -3.57
C ALA A 136 4.66 -14.39 -3.77
N PHE A 137 3.56 -13.66 -3.62
CA PHE A 137 3.51 -12.19 -3.72
C PHE A 137 3.33 -11.51 -2.36
N GLY A 138 3.52 -12.24 -1.25
CA GLY A 138 3.41 -11.71 0.11
C GLY A 138 1.99 -11.57 0.64
N ILE A 139 1.00 -12.24 0.06
CA ILE A 139 -0.40 -12.20 0.51
C ILE A 139 -0.78 -13.58 1.07
N SER A 140 -0.74 -13.74 2.40
CA SER A 140 -1.21 -14.96 3.10
C SER A 140 -2.64 -14.85 3.62
N LYS A 141 -3.12 -13.63 3.77
CA LYS A 141 -4.50 -13.29 4.10
C LYS A 141 -4.88 -11.98 3.42
N LEU A 142 -6.19 -11.71 3.31
CA LEU A 142 -6.69 -10.55 2.56
C LEU A 142 -6.11 -9.20 3.02
N SER A 143 -5.82 -9.03 4.31
CA SER A 143 -5.29 -7.79 4.89
C SER A 143 -3.78 -7.63 4.75
N ASP A 144 -3.07 -8.63 4.23
CA ASP A 144 -1.66 -8.48 3.90
C ASP A 144 -1.51 -7.56 2.69
N PHE A 145 -0.34 -6.95 2.58
CA PHE A 145 0.01 -6.12 1.46
C PHE A 145 1.06 -6.82 0.61
N SER A 146 0.81 -6.89 -0.69
CA SER A 146 1.88 -7.05 -1.68
C SER A 146 2.48 -5.69 -1.97
N TYR A 147 3.80 -5.56 -1.89
CA TYR A 147 4.49 -4.28 -2.07
C TYR A 147 5.88 -4.46 -2.70
N GLY A 148 6.41 -3.37 -3.25
CA GLY A 148 7.74 -3.38 -3.90
C GLY A 148 7.79 -4.40 -5.05
N ASN A 149 8.85 -5.21 -5.10
CA ASN A 149 9.03 -6.21 -6.16
C ASN A 149 7.91 -7.25 -6.19
N ASN A 150 7.40 -7.67 -5.03
CA ASN A 150 6.30 -8.65 -4.97
C ASN A 150 5.04 -8.13 -5.67
N LEU A 151 4.79 -6.83 -5.58
CA LEU A 151 3.65 -6.21 -6.24
C LEU A 151 3.81 -6.21 -7.77
N ILE A 152 5.01 -5.88 -8.25
CA ILE A 152 5.30 -5.92 -9.68
C ILE A 152 5.15 -7.36 -10.22
N GLU A 153 5.65 -8.35 -9.49
CA GLU A 153 5.51 -9.75 -9.87
C GLU A 153 4.04 -10.23 -9.82
N LEU A 154 3.24 -9.75 -8.87
CA LEU A 154 1.80 -10.01 -8.85
C LEU A 154 1.14 -9.47 -10.12
N PHE A 155 1.44 -8.23 -10.51
CA PHE A 155 0.88 -7.63 -11.72
C PHE A 155 1.29 -8.38 -12.99
N LYS A 156 2.54 -8.83 -13.08
CA LYS A 156 2.99 -9.69 -14.19
C LYS A 156 2.24 -11.03 -14.21
N ALA A 157 2.05 -11.65 -13.06
CA ALA A 157 1.32 -12.90 -12.95
C ALA A 157 -0.15 -12.74 -13.39
N MET A 158 -0.79 -11.63 -13.04
CA MET A 158 -2.16 -11.30 -13.48
C MET A 158 -2.30 -11.07 -14.98
N ASN A 159 -1.21 -10.74 -15.68
CA ASN A 159 -1.16 -10.61 -17.14
C ASN A 159 -0.71 -11.90 -17.85
N SER A 160 -0.41 -12.97 -17.10
CA SER A 160 -0.06 -14.27 -17.66
C SER A 160 -1.29 -15.16 -17.75
N ASP A 161 -1.72 -15.49 -18.97
CA ASP A 161 -2.84 -16.40 -19.22
C ASP A 161 -2.66 -17.75 -18.50
N GLN A 162 -1.42 -18.26 -18.47
CA GLN A 162 -1.12 -19.50 -17.78
C GLN A 162 -1.36 -19.37 -16.27
N TRP A 163 -0.82 -18.33 -15.64
CA TRP A 163 -0.98 -18.16 -14.19
C TRP A 163 -2.43 -17.91 -13.83
N VAL A 164 -3.15 -17.10 -14.61
CA VAL A 164 -4.58 -16.84 -14.41
C VAL A 164 -5.40 -18.13 -14.55
N ALA A 165 -5.10 -18.98 -15.54
CA ALA A 165 -5.76 -20.27 -15.71
C ALA A 165 -5.53 -21.20 -14.52
N GLU A 166 -4.28 -21.30 -14.04
CA GLU A 166 -3.92 -22.07 -12.84
C GLU A 166 -4.63 -21.54 -11.59
N TYR A 167 -4.65 -20.21 -11.43
CA TYR A 167 -5.28 -19.54 -10.30
C TYR A 167 -6.78 -19.76 -10.29
N PHE A 168 -7.44 -19.56 -11.44
CA PHE A 168 -8.86 -19.77 -11.62
C PHE A 168 -9.24 -21.23 -11.35
N GLY A 169 -8.46 -22.16 -11.91
CA GLY A 169 -8.54 -23.60 -11.64
C GLY A 169 -9.94 -24.18 -11.80
N LYS A 170 -10.65 -23.78 -12.86
CA LYS A 170 -11.86 -24.43 -13.36
C LYS A 170 -11.54 -25.37 -14.51
#